data_AF-A0A966AUQ2-F1
#
_entry.id   AF-A0A966AUQ2-F1
#
_cell.length_a   1.000
_cell.length_b   1.000
_cell.length_c   1.000
_cell.angle_alpha   90.00
_cell.angle_beta   90.00
_cell.angle_gamma   90.00
#
_symmetry.space_group_name_H-M   'P 1'
#
loop_
_entity.id
_entity.type
_entity.pdbx_description
1 polymer ?
#
loop_
_entity_poly.entity_id
_entity_poly.type
_entity_poly.pdbx_seq_one_letter_code
_entity_poly.pdbx_strand_id
1 'polypeptide(L)'
;MRSWSSLLLLLLFLIPVISIWWYSRADWPFEVMPSSSVKESDPIFNEGLQPVTPESTPIERLSNPEPEVFQGEKEPDQQVEPKEDFEIWMRALDDQGTPLEGDISLPLLLDGNPVTISAGEGQRISGRELRTSYPGTESVLIPLGGGKWTLDATQQVKSFGGLIDSPWAILGRPHPPDQRPALIIFGHTPLPPGSRLRAQLIGEDRVLDGGILKTQAESNIWVLSLNPRQWFAGRLSLQMAWSWEASSQFDQNRVLEIRGSQSELRESDWEWSGSVMVDTAKVLAQQTREIKDWYRRALEEVEASRDLLLVAGAKARGKRAKLVKDDERMGKMLLHPLAPELGNLGRKNSFNFKRWRRLIDEEFPAHWRVWLEKEAIPYPDRYPGPARNVQLMFHMLNKYSRLESTLIYSSLGRDRHINDFVADFDWDPVTERTQTLGKLRNFIDSIDEKIQPRNP
;
A
#
# COMPACT_ATOMS: atom_id res chain seq x y z
N MET A 1 30.35 -9.93 56.20
CA MET A 1 29.93 -9.18 54.99
C MET A 1 29.62 -10.16 53.87
N ARG A 2 28.42 -10.75 53.84
CA ARG A 2 27.90 -11.65 52.78
C ARG A 2 26.44 -11.94 53.17
N SER A 3 25.48 -11.13 52.71
CA SER A 3 24.04 -11.39 52.90
C SER A 3 23.17 -10.45 52.07
N TRP A 4 23.65 -9.26 51.71
CA TRP A 4 22.83 -8.26 51.01
C TRP A 4 22.71 -8.50 49.50
N SER A 5 23.68 -9.18 48.88
CA SER A 5 23.68 -9.45 47.44
C SER A 5 22.67 -10.53 47.02
N SER A 6 22.40 -11.51 47.88
CA SER A 6 21.45 -12.59 47.58
C SER A 6 19.99 -12.15 47.69
N LEU A 7 19.67 -11.19 48.58
CA LEU A 7 18.32 -10.67 48.74
C LEU A 7 17.90 -9.77 47.56
N LEU A 8 18.85 -9.02 47.01
CA LEU A 8 18.60 -8.12 45.87
C LEU A 8 18.38 -8.90 44.56
N LEU A 9 19.12 -10.00 44.37
CA LEU A 9 18.93 -10.92 43.24
C LEU A 9 17.58 -11.64 43.32
N LEU A 10 17.16 -12.06 44.52
CA LEU A 10 15.86 -12.71 44.72
C LEU A 10 14.68 -11.75 44.46
N LEU A 11 14.83 -10.46 44.78
CA LEU A 11 13.86 -9.41 44.45
C LEU A 11 13.78 -9.14 42.93
N LEU A 12 14.90 -9.17 42.21
CA LEU A 12 14.92 -8.99 40.76
C LEU A 12 14.26 -10.14 39.99
N PHE A 13 14.29 -11.37 40.53
CA PHE A 13 13.59 -12.53 39.94
C PHE A 13 12.12 -12.65 40.36
N LEU A 14 11.67 -11.96 41.42
CA LEU A 14 10.26 -11.96 41.85
C LEU A 14 9.38 -10.99 41.04
N ILE A 15 9.96 -9.92 40.49
CA ILE A 15 9.21 -8.91 39.72
C ILE A 15 8.56 -9.48 38.44
N PRO A 16 9.23 -10.33 37.62
CA PRO A 16 8.59 -10.94 36.45
C PRO A 16 7.48 -11.94 36.82
N VAL A 17 7.66 -12.69 37.91
CA VAL A 17 6.73 -13.75 38.34
C VAL A 17 5.44 -13.15 38.92
N ILE A 18 5.54 -12.06 39.69
CA ILE A 18 4.36 -11.34 40.21
C ILE A 18 3.62 -10.61 39.07
N SER A 19 4.33 -10.15 38.04
CA SER A 19 3.73 -9.49 36.87
C SER A 19 2.89 -10.45 36.01
N ILE A 20 3.35 -11.70 35.85
CA ILE A 20 2.62 -12.76 35.14
C ILE A 20 1.41 -13.23 35.96
N TRP A 21 1.51 -13.24 37.30
CA TRP A 21 0.40 -13.65 38.16
C TRP A 21 -0.72 -12.60 38.24
N TRP A 22 -0.39 -11.30 38.11
CA TRP A 22 -1.39 -10.23 38.04
C TRP A 22 -2.11 -10.15 36.68
N TYR A 23 -1.44 -10.53 35.58
CA TYR A 23 -2.05 -10.53 34.24
C TYR A 23 -2.86 -11.79 33.90
N SER A 24 -2.66 -12.91 34.61
CA SER A 24 -3.40 -14.17 34.32
C SER A 24 -4.69 -14.37 35.13
N ARG A 25 -5.13 -13.37 35.90
CA ARG A 25 -6.32 -13.49 36.75
C ARG A 25 -7.33 -12.34 36.53
N ALA A 26 -7.84 -12.28 35.30
CA ALA A 26 -9.05 -11.53 34.98
C ALA A 26 -9.90 -12.35 34.00
N ASP A 27 -10.39 -13.50 34.47
CA ASP A 27 -11.73 -13.93 34.06
C ASP A 27 -12.70 -12.85 34.57
N TRP A 28 -13.52 -12.28 33.69
CA TRP A 28 -14.91 -11.86 33.93
C TRP A 28 -15.55 -11.33 32.61
N PRO A 29 -16.88 -11.41 32.48
CA PRO A 29 -17.56 -11.60 31.21
C PRO A 29 -17.77 -10.28 30.46
N PHE A 30 -17.57 -10.29 29.14
CA PHE A 30 -17.99 -9.18 28.28
C PHE A 30 -19.52 -9.21 28.12
N GLU A 31 -20.20 -8.33 28.84
CA GLU A 31 -21.58 -7.94 28.60
C GLU A 31 -21.60 -6.89 27.48
N VAL A 32 -22.20 -7.23 26.34
CA VAL A 32 -22.33 -6.34 25.19
C VAL A 32 -23.36 -5.27 25.51
N MET A 33 -22.91 -4.01 25.63
CA MET A 33 -23.78 -2.83 25.63
C MET A 33 -23.58 -2.06 24.31
N PRO A 34 -24.67 -1.61 23.66
CA PRO A 34 -24.62 -1.03 22.32
C PRO A 34 -23.97 0.36 22.33
N SER A 35 -23.16 0.64 21.32
CA SER A 35 -22.50 1.93 21.13
C SER A 35 -23.50 3.06 20.89
N SER A 36 -23.36 4.13 21.66
CA SER A 36 -24.09 5.39 21.49
C SER A 36 -23.65 6.15 20.23
N SER A 37 -24.68 6.56 19.49
CA SER A 37 -24.78 7.61 18.47
C SER A 37 -23.51 8.37 18.03
N VAL A 38 -23.27 8.25 16.73
CA VAL A 38 -22.52 9.14 15.85
C VAL A 38 -22.94 10.60 16.06
N LYS A 39 -21.96 11.50 16.24
CA LYS A 39 -22.17 12.95 16.11
C LYS A 39 -22.12 13.35 14.63
N GLU A 40 -23.27 13.81 14.18
CA GLU A 40 -23.60 14.52 12.96
C GLU A 40 -22.70 15.77 12.75
N SER A 41 -22.28 15.97 11.50
CA SER A 41 -21.95 17.28 10.94
C SER A 41 -22.44 17.33 9.49
N ASP A 42 -23.52 18.07 9.29
CA ASP A 42 -24.23 18.47 8.05
C ASP A 42 -23.45 19.51 7.19
N PRO A 43 -23.92 19.98 5.99
CA PRO A 43 -25.17 19.67 5.26
C PRO A 43 -25.06 19.39 3.73
N ILE A 44 -26.03 18.60 3.24
CA ILE A 44 -26.95 18.86 2.10
C ILE A 44 -26.35 19.28 0.73
N PHE A 45 -26.40 18.33 -0.22
CA PHE A 45 -26.94 18.58 -1.56
C PHE A 45 -27.91 17.44 -1.88
N ASN A 46 -29.21 17.74 -1.83
CA ASN A 46 -30.31 16.80 -2.08
C ASN A 46 -31.10 17.34 -3.27
N GLU A 47 -31.09 16.64 -4.39
CA GLU A 47 -32.18 16.69 -5.36
C GLU A 47 -32.50 15.28 -5.84
N GLY A 48 -33.74 14.87 -5.59
CA GLY A 48 -34.43 13.82 -6.33
C GLY A 48 -34.32 12.41 -5.76
N LEU A 49 -35.28 12.03 -4.92
CA LEU A 49 -36.27 10.95 -5.17
C LEU A 49 -36.86 10.45 -3.83
N GLN A 50 -38.18 10.48 -3.74
CA GLN A 50 -38.94 10.04 -2.56
C GLN A 50 -38.86 8.52 -2.36
N PRO A 51 -38.85 8.03 -1.11
CA PRO A 51 -38.91 6.60 -0.83
C PRO A 51 -40.36 6.09 -0.93
N VAL A 52 -40.55 5.05 -1.76
CA VAL A 52 -41.78 4.25 -1.79
C VAL A 52 -41.73 3.25 -0.64
N THR A 53 -42.66 3.36 0.30
CA THR A 53 -42.97 2.33 1.31
C THR A 53 -43.66 1.14 0.66
N PRO A 54 -43.25 -0.12 0.92
CA PRO A 54 -44.09 -1.27 0.65
C PRO A 54 -45.01 -1.53 1.85
N GLU A 55 -46.31 -1.41 1.60
CA GLU A 55 -47.37 -1.85 2.53
C GLU A 55 -47.34 -3.37 2.72
N SER A 56 -47.61 -3.77 3.95
CA SER A 56 -47.85 -5.13 4.41
C SER A 56 -49.15 -5.71 3.85
N THR A 57 -49.09 -6.91 3.26
CA THR A 57 -50.27 -7.78 3.04
C THR A 57 -49.93 -9.24 3.38
N PRO A 58 -50.91 -10.03 3.85
CA PRO A 58 -50.72 -11.19 4.73
C PRO A 58 -50.39 -12.49 4.01
N ILE A 59 -49.72 -13.39 4.73
CA ILE A 59 -49.34 -14.75 4.32
C ILE A 59 -50.60 -15.62 4.17
N GLU A 60 -51.00 -15.96 2.95
CA GLU A 60 -51.88 -17.10 2.67
C GLU A 60 -51.03 -18.36 2.50
N ARG A 61 -51.28 -19.36 3.37
CA ARG A 61 -50.76 -20.72 3.22
C ARG A 61 -51.48 -21.39 2.03
N LEU A 62 -50.74 -21.69 0.97
CA LEU A 62 -51.17 -22.61 -0.07
C LEU A 62 -50.16 -23.74 -0.23
N SER A 63 -50.73 -24.94 -0.19
CA SER A 63 -50.22 -26.31 -0.28
C SER A 63 -49.02 -26.55 -1.21
N ASN A 64 -48.05 -27.36 -0.75
CA ASN A 64 -46.98 -27.95 -1.57
C ASN A 64 -47.56 -28.85 -2.69
N PRO A 65 -47.14 -28.67 -3.96
CA PRO A 65 -47.04 -29.76 -4.92
C PRO A 65 -45.65 -30.40 -4.86
N GLU A 66 -45.58 -31.71 -5.14
CA GLU A 66 -44.36 -32.52 -5.24
C GLU A 66 -43.38 -31.96 -6.30
N PRO A 67 -42.05 -32.18 -6.16
CA PRO A 67 -41.08 -31.59 -7.08
C PRO A 67 -41.14 -32.27 -8.45
N GLU A 68 -41.57 -31.51 -9.46
CA GLU A 68 -41.35 -31.85 -10.87
C GLU A 68 -39.84 -31.93 -11.14
N VAL A 69 -39.44 -33.01 -11.81
CA VAL A 69 -38.08 -33.22 -12.31
C VAL A 69 -37.80 -32.18 -13.38
N PHE A 70 -37.14 -31.09 -13.01
CA PHE A 70 -36.55 -30.14 -13.96
C PHE A 70 -35.39 -30.83 -14.69
N GLN A 71 -35.64 -31.29 -15.92
CA GLN A 71 -34.58 -31.49 -16.89
C GLN A 71 -34.03 -30.10 -17.24
N GLY A 72 -32.82 -29.82 -16.78
CA GLY A 72 -32.16 -28.54 -17.01
C GLY A 72 -32.18 -28.17 -18.49
N GLU A 73 -32.75 -27.01 -18.79
CA GLU A 73 -32.51 -26.32 -20.04
C GLU A 73 -30.99 -26.16 -20.20
N LYS A 74 -30.44 -26.68 -21.30
CA LYS A 74 -29.09 -26.31 -21.73
C LYS A 74 -29.05 -24.80 -21.84
N GLU A 75 -28.19 -24.15 -21.04
CA GLU A 75 -27.79 -22.77 -21.30
C GLU A 75 -27.39 -22.67 -22.79
N PRO A 76 -27.85 -21.63 -23.51
CA PRO A 76 -27.44 -21.45 -24.89
C PRO A 76 -25.93 -21.27 -24.92
N ASP A 77 -25.27 -22.02 -25.81
CA ASP A 77 -23.84 -21.90 -26.10
C ASP A 77 -23.47 -20.42 -26.17
N GLN A 78 -22.78 -19.91 -25.15
CA GLN A 78 -22.16 -18.58 -25.23
C GLN A 78 -21.24 -18.62 -26.44
N GLN A 79 -21.56 -17.80 -27.44
CA GLN A 79 -20.62 -17.47 -28.50
C GLN A 79 -19.35 -16.96 -27.82
N VAL A 80 -18.31 -17.80 -27.83
CA VAL A 80 -16.98 -17.45 -27.37
C VAL A 80 -16.51 -16.31 -28.26
N GLU A 81 -16.50 -15.09 -27.74
CA GLU A 81 -15.84 -13.95 -28.39
C GLU A 81 -14.44 -14.40 -28.81
N PRO A 82 -13.93 -13.97 -29.98
CA PRO A 82 -12.62 -14.37 -30.43
C PRO A 82 -11.60 -14.04 -29.34
N LYS A 83 -10.95 -15.08 -28.78
CA LYS A 83 -9.90 -14.92 -27.76
C LYS A 83 -8.87 -13.95 -28.30
N GLU A 84 -8.79 -12.77 -27.70
CA GLU A 84 -7.83 -11.76 -28.08
C GLU A 84 -6.42 -12.31 -27.85
N ASP A 85 -5.54 -12.16 -28.84
CA ASP A 85 -4.15 -12.58 -28.70
C ASP A 85 -3.50 -11.78 -27.54
N PHE A 86 -2.71 -12.45 -26.71
CA PHE A 86 -1.95 -11.81 -25.63
C PHE A 86 -0.44 -12.05 -25.79
N GLU A 87 0.34 -11.13 -25.22
CA GLU A 87 1.79 -11.24 -25.07
C GLU A 87 2.12 -11.26 -23.57
N ILE A 88 2.74 -12.33 -23.10
CA ILE A 88 3.18 -12.47 -21.71
C ILE A 88 4.70 -12.35 -21.65
N TRP A 89 5.18 -11.48 -20.78
CA TRP A 89 6.52 -11.55 -20.23
C TRP A 89 6.49 -12.39 -18.95
N MET A 90 7.20 -13.51 -18.93
CA MET A 90 7.13 -14.45 -17.82
C MET A 90 8.51 -14.74 -17.23
N ARG A 91 8.59 -14.92 -15.91
CA ARG A 91 9.83 -15.32 -15.22
C ARG A 91 9.54 -16.21 -14.02
N ALA A 92 10.48 -17.10 -13.70
CA ALA A 92 10.46 -17.93 -12.50
C ALA A 92 11.48 -17.38 -11.50
N LEU A 93 11.04 -17.18 -10.26
CA LEU A 93 11.78 -16.53 -9.18
C LEU A 93 11.78 -17.43 -7.94
N ASP A 94 12.85 -17.37 -7.15
CA ASP A 94 12.83 -17.85 -5.77
C ASP A 94 12.03 -16.91 -4.84
N ASP A 95 11.92 -17.25 -3.56
CA ASP A 95 11.20 -16.47 -2.56
C ASP A 95 11.90 -15.15 -2.17
N GLN A 96 13.09 -14.88 -2.72
CA GLN A 96 13.85 -13.64 -2.57
C GLN A 96 13.78 -12.76 -3.84
N GLY A 97 13.16 -13.24 -4.92
CA GLY A 97 13.11 -12.54 -6.20
C GLY A 97 14.35 -12.70 -7.06
N THR A 98 15.15 -13.74 -6.84
CA THR A 98 16.24 -14.13 -7.73
C THR A 98 15.68 -14.99 -8.86
N PRO A 99 15.97 -14.70 -10.13
CA PRO A 99 15.62 -15.59 -11.22
C PRO A 99 16.23 -16.98 -11.03
N LEU A 100 15.41 -18.01 -11.23
CA LEU A 100 15.86 -19.39 -11.17
C LEU A 100 16.71 -19.74 -12.39
N GLU A 101 17.71 -20.58 -12.17
CA GLU A 101 18.60 -21.09 -13.22
C GLU A 101 18.08 -22.41 -13.81
N GLY A 102 18.46 -22.70 -15.05
CA GLY A 102 18.02 -23.88 -15.81
C GLY A 102 16.65 -23.73 -16.49
N ASP A 103 16.19 -24.81 -17.12
CA ASP A 103 14.87 -24.87 -17.73
C ASP A 103 13.83 -25.23 -16.66
N ILE A 104 12.96 -24.27 -16.33
CA ILE A 104 11.95 -24.40 -15.30
C ILE A 104 10.60 -24.73 -15.93
N SER A 105 10.09 -25.92 -15.66
CA SER A 105 8.73 -26.31 -16.04
C SER A 105 7.72 -25.72 -15.06
N LEU A 106 6.83 -24.86 -15.56
CA LEU A 106 5.75 -24.30 -14.75
C LEU A 106 4.48 -25.16 -14.86
N PRO A 107 3.60 -25.15 -13.84
CA PRO A 107 2.30 -25.80 -13.87
C PRO A 107 1.29 -25.05 -14.76
N LEU A 108 1.69 -24.72 -16.00
CA LEU A 108 0.93 -23.95 -16.98
C LEU A 108 0.99 -24.61 -18.36
N LEU A 109 -0.08 -24.42 -19.14
CA LEU A 109 -0.22 -24.81 -20.54
C LEU A 109 -0.54 -23.57 -21.37
N LEU A 110 0.25 -23.32 -22.42
CA LEU A 110 0.00 -22.27 -23.40
C LEU A 110 -0.51 -22.91 -24.69
N ASP A 111 -1.74 -22.57 -25.09
CA ASP A 111 -2.43 -23.17 -26.24
C ASP A 111 -2.38 -24.71 -26.23
N GLY A 112 -2.46 -25.30 -25.04
CA GLY A 112 -2.40 -26.74 -24.80
C GLY A 112 -0.99 -27.34 -24.63
N ASN A 113 0.07 -26.56 -24.83
CA ASN A 113 1.45 -27.03 -24.73
C ASN A 113 2.09 -26.69 -23.38
N PRO A 114 2.91 -27.57 -22.79
CA PRO A 114 3.65 -27.28 -21.56
C PRO A 114 4.48 -26.01 -21.64
N VAL A 115 4.45 -25.23 -20.56
CA VAL A 115 5.22 -23.99 -20.45
C VAL A 115 6.53 -24.26 -19.71
N THR A 116 7.64 -24.02 -20.41
CA THR A 116 8.99 -24.06 -19.84
C THR A 116 9.61 -22.67 -19.96
N ILE A 117 10.19 -22.17 -18.88
CA ILE A 117 10.95 -20.92 -18.84
C ILE A 117 12.42 -21.28 -18.89
N SER A 118 13.11 -20.83 -19.93
CA SER A 118 14.56 -20.92 -19.97
C SER A 118 15.20 -19.91 -19.02
N ALA A 119 16.29 -20.32 -18.37
CA ALA A 119 17.04 -19.55 -17.38
C ALA A 119 17.24 -18.06 -17.76
N GLY A 120 17.11 -17.15 -16.78
CA GLY A 120 17.50 -15.75 -16.94
C GLY A 120 16.43 -14.73 -16.53
N GLU A 121 16.50 -13.52 -17.09
CA GLU A 121 15.68 -12.36 -16.66
C GLU A 121 14.19 -12.44 -17.08
N GLY A 122 13.80 -13.48 -17.83
CA GLY A 122 12.43 -13.75 -18.27
C GLY A 122 12.35 -14.09 -19.77
N GLN A 123 11.17 -14.55 -20.19
CA GLN A 123 10.88 -14.96 -21.57
C GLN A 123 9.57 -14.33 -22.05
N ARG A 124 9.55 -13.91 -23.32
CA ARG A 124 8.30 -13.50 -24.00
C ARG A 124 7.66 -14.72 -24.64
N ILE A 125 6.36 -14.87 -24.39
CA ILE A 125 5.50 -15.85 -25.03
C ILE A 125 4.23 -15.16 -25.50
N SER A 126 3.70 -15.64 -26.62
CA SER A 126 2.44 -15.15 -27.17
C SER A 126 1.51 -16.34 -27.36
N GLY A 127 0.23 -16.14 -27.11
CA GLY A 127 -0.77 -17.19 -27.29
C GLY A 127 -2.17 -16.63 -27.16
N ARG A 128 -3.14 -17.55 -27.21
CA ARG A 128 -4.58 -17.24 -27.12
C ARG A 128 -5.21 -17.78 -25.86
N GLU A 129 -4.61 -18.81 -25.28
CA GLU A 129 -5.16 -19.52 -24.15
C GLU A 129 -4.05 -19.94 -23.19
N LEU A 130 -4.17 -19.48 -21.94
CA LEU A 130 -3.31 -19.95 -20.85
C LEU A 130 -4.16 -20.76 -19.87
N ARG A 131 -3.76 -22.00 -19.62
CA ARG A 131 -4.39 -22.91 -18.65
C ARG A 131 -3.40 -23.33 -17.59
N THR A 132 -3.92 -23.85 -16.49
CA THR A 132 -3.12 -24.51 -15.47
C THR A 132 -2.93 -26.00 -15.76
N SER A 133 -1.81 -26.57 -15.31
CA SER A 133 -1.55 -28.01 -15.30
C SER A 133 -0.94 -28.43 -13.97
N TYR A 134 -1.78 -28.95 -13.07
CA TYR A 134 -1.34 -29.44 -11.77
C TYR A 134 -1.79 -30.91 -11.58
N PRO A 135 -0.91 -31.80 -11.10
CA PRO A 135 -1.25 -33.22 -10.96
C PRO A 135 -2.52 -33.47 -10.16
N GLY A 136 -3.36 -34.40 -10.63
CA GLY A 136 -4.59 -34.79 -9.93
C GLY A 136 -5.72 -33.75 -9.97
N THR A 137 -5.61 -32.72 -10.81
CA THR A 137 -6.64 -31.68 -10.97
C THR A 137 -7.00 -31.49 -12.43
N GLU A 138 -8.23 -31.03 -12.70
CA GLU A 138 -8.64 -30.62 -14.03
C GLU A 138 -7.98 -29.28 -14.42
N SER A 139 -7.63 -29.12 -15.70
CA SER A 139 -7.03 -27.88 -16.20
C SER A 139 -8.01 -26.72 -16.09
N VAL A 140 -7.59 -25.59 -15.51
CA VAL A 140 -8.43 -24.38 -15.36
C VAL A 140 -7.94 -23.30 -16.32
N LEU A 141 -8.86 -22.64 -17.00
CA LEU A 141 -8.55 -21.47 -17.83
C LEU A 141 -8.17 -20.27 -16.94
N ILE A 142 -7.03 -19.65 -17.21
CA ILE A 142 -6.64 -18.39 -16.56
C ILE A 142 -7.28 -17.26 -17.38
N PRO A 143 -8.14 -16.42 -16.77
CA PRO A 143 -8.88 -15.38 -17.49
C PRO A 143 -7.98 -14.17 -17.78
N LEU A 144 -7.01 -14.34 -18.68
CA LEU A 144 -6.23 -13.24 -19.22
C LEU A 144 -7.02 -12.57 -20.34
N GLY A 145 -7.23 -11.26 -20.25
CA GLY A 145 -7.70 -10.45 -21.38
C GLY A 145 -6.61 -10.26 -22.43
N GLY A 146 -6.95 -9.69 -23.58
CA GLY A 146 -5.99 -9.38 -24.63
C GLY A 146 -4.92 -8.39 -24.20
N GLY A 147 -3.82 -8.32 -24.95
CA GLY A 147 -2.75 -7.35 -24.73
C GLY A 147 -1.57 -7.90 -23.90
N LYS A 148 -0.88 -7.01 -23.19
CA LYS A 148 0.42 -7.32 -22.57
C LYS A 148 0.27 -7.65 -21.09
N TRP A 149 0.93 -8.71 -20.67
CA TRP A 149 0.92 -9.22 -19.30
C TRP A 149 2.34 -9.48 -18.81
N THR A 150 2.54 -9.33 -17.51
CA THR A 150 3.72 -9.82 -16.80
C THR A 150 3.29 -10.94 -15.85
N LEU A 151 3.89 -12.12 -15.96
CA LEU A 151 3.64 -13.25 -15.07
C LEU A 151 4.89 -13.57 -14.24
N ASP A 152 4.78 -13.36 -12.94
CA ASP A 152 5.83 -13.62 -11.96
C ASP A 152 5.53 -14.92 -11.22
N ALA A 153 6.21 -16.01 -11.59
CA ALA A 153 6.07 -17.30 -10.92
C ALA A 153 7.07 -17.40 -9.77
N THR A 154 6.58 -17.44 -8.54
CA THR A 154 7.41 -17.50 -7.33
C THR A 154 7.41 -18.93 -6.78
N GLN A 155 8.58 -19.54 -6.73
CA GLN A 155 8.78 -20.82 -6.07
C GLN A 155 8.65 -20.61 -4.56
N GLN A 156 7.82 -21.42 -3.92
CA GLN A 156 7.65 -21.34 -2.48
C GLN A 156 8.71 -22.18 -1.80
N VAL A 157 9.34 -21.62 -0.77
CA VAL A 157 10.15 -22.40 0.17
C VAL A 157 9.19 -23.10 1.11
N LYS A 158 9.38 -24.41 1.33
CA LYS A 158 8.54 -25.18 2.25
C LYS A 158 8.47 -24.50 3.62
N SER A 159 7.29 -24.02 4.00
CA SER A 159 6.98 -23.66 5.38
C SER A 159 6.74 -24.96 6.15
N PHE A 160 7.61 -25.28 7.10
CA PHE A 160 7.36 -26.38 8.03
C PHE A 160 6.10 -26.07 8.86
N GLY A 161 5.17 -27.03 8.96
CA GLY A 161 4.03 -26.97 9.89
C GLY A 161 2.68 -26.45 9.36
N GLY A 162 2.50 -26.29 8.03
CA GLY A 162 1.22 -25.85 7.44
C GLY A 162 0.38 -27.00 6.83
N LEU A 163 -0.96 -26.85 6.84
CA LEU A 163 -1.90 -27.78 6.17
C LEU A 163 -1.93 -27.66 4.64
N ILE A 164 -1.22 -26.69 4.07
CA ILE A 164 -1.19 -26.45 2.63
C ILE A 164 0.27 -26.52 2.22
N ASP A 165 0.58 -27.41 1.27
CA ASP A 165 1.83 -27.35 0.53
C ASP A 165 1.54 -26.69 -0.82
N SER A 166 2.19 -25.56 -1.07
CA SER A 166 2.05 -24.83 -2.32
C SER A 166 3.43 -24.72 -2.94
N PRO A 167 3.70 -25.36 -4.09
CA PRO A 167 5.02 -25.30 -4.71
C PRO A 167 5.26 -23.97 -5.45
N TRP A 168 4.19 -23.34 -5.93
CA TRP A 168 4.23 -22.14 -6.76
C TRP A 168 3.08 -21.20 -6.43
N ALA A 169 3.38 -19.90 -6.43
CA ALA A 169 2.39 -18.84 -6.53
C ALA A 169 2.74 -17.96 -7.72
N ILE A 170 1.78 -17.72 -8.62
CA ILE A 170 2.00 -16.96 -9.85
C ILE A 170 1.15 -15.70 -9.83
N LEU A 171 1.80 -14.54 -9.95
CA LEU A 171 1.11 -13.25 -10.06
C LEU A 171 1.12 -12.77 -11.50
N GLY A 172 -0.05 -12.73 -12.13
CA GLY A 172 -0.29 -12.11 -13.42
C GLY A 172 -0.71 -10.66 -13.28
N ARG A 173 0.03 -9.75 -13.92
CA ARG A 173 -0.22 -8.31 -13.93
C ARG A 173 -0.46 -7.82 -15.36
N PRO A 174 -1.62 -7.25 -15.68
CA PRO A 174 -1.85 -6.64 -16.98
C PRO A 174 -1.09 -5.31 -17.09
N HIS A 175 -0.59 -5.00 -18.28
CA HIS A 175 -0.13 -3.65 -18.61
C HIS A 175 -1.32 -2.71 -18.90
N PRO A 176 -2.42 -3.16 -19.53
CA PRO A 176 -3.64 -2.37 -19.63
C PRO A 176 -4.25 -2.11 -18.23
N PRO A 177 -4.55 -0.85 -17.87
CA PRO A 177 -5.01 -0.49 -16.52
C PRO A 177 -6.47 -0.88 -16.21
N ASP A 178 -7.24 -1.23 -17.23
CA ASP A 178 -8.64 -1.66 -17.17
C ASP A 178 -8.80 -3.14 -16.79
N GLN A 179 -7.75 -3.94 -16.93
CA GLN A 179 -7.76 -5.36 -16.61
C GLN A 179 -7.33 -5.63 -15.16
N ARG A 180 -7.84 -6.72 -14.59
CA ARG A 180 -7.56 -7.09 -13.20
C ARG A 180 -6.36 -8.03 -13.09
N PRO A 181 -5.44 -7.82 -12.13
CA PRO A 181 -4.40 -8.79 -11.81
C PRO A 181 -4.99 -10.12 -11.36
N ALA A 182 -4.26 -11.21 -11.61
CA ALA A 182 -4.65 -12.56 -11.23
C ALA A 182 -3.58 -13.21 -10.36
N LEU A 183 -3.98 -13.77 -9.22
CA LEU A 183 -3.13 -14.62 -8.39
C LEU A 183 -3.53 -16.08 -8.58
N ILE A 184 -2.57 -16.91 -9.02
CA ILE A 184 -2.76 -18.33 -9.23
C ILE A 184 -1.98 -19.06 -8.14
N ILE A 185 -2.68 -19.89 -7.37
CA ILE A 185 -2.12 -20.64 -6.25
C ILE A 185 -2.35 -22.12 -6.51
N PHE A 186 -1.27 -22.89 -6.44
CA PHE A 186 -1.32 -24.35 -6.49
C PHE A 186 -1.20 -24.87 -5.08
N GLY A 187 -2.04 -25.80 -4.67
CA GLY A 187 -2.04 -26.27 -3.29
C GLY A 187 -2.32 -27.75 -3.18
N HIS A 188 -1.63 -28.40 -2.26
CA HIS A 188 -1.94 -29.72 -1.76
C HIS A 188 -2.33 -29.60 -0.27
N THR A 189 -3.48 -30.13 0.12
CA THR A 189 -3.98 -30.01 1.48
C THR A 189 -4.79 -31.24 1.89
N PRO A 190 -4.67 -31.72 3.14
CA PRO A 190 -5.50 -32.82 3.63
C PRO A 190 -6.90 -32.36 4.06
N LEU A 191 -7.21 -31.05 3.95
CA LEU A 191 -8.53 -30.51 4.29
C LEU A 191 -9.63 -31.12 3.40
N PRO A 192 -10.80 -31.44 3.97
CA PRO A 192 -11.89 -32.03 3.20
C PRO A 192 -12.41 -31.04 2.13
N PRO A 193 -12.94 -31.53 1.00
CA PRO A 193 -13.60 -30.70 -0.01
C PRO A 193 -14.68 -29.80 0.61
N GLY A 194 -14.76 -28.55 0.15
CA GLY A 194 -15.67 -27.53 0.68
C GLY A 194 -15.08 -26.69 1.81
N SER A 195 -13.93 -27.07 2.37
CA SER A 195 -13.22 -26.28 3.37
C SER A 195 -12.84 -24.91 2.83
N ARG A 196 -13.00 -23.89 3.67
CA ARG A 196 -12.77 -22.48 3.29
C ARG A 196 -11.48 -21.98 3.90
N LEU A 197 -10.56 -21.58 3.04
CA LEU A 197 -9.30 -20.96 3.41
C LEU A 197 -9.38 -19.46 3.12
N ARG A 198 -9.07 -18.64 4.10
CA ARG A 198 -8.87 -17.21 3.93
C ARG A 198 -7.46 -17.00 3.39
N ALA A 199 -7.36 -16.50 2.17
CA ALA A 199 -6.10 -16.06 1.58
C ALA A 199 -5.98 -14.54 1.71
N GLN A 200 -4.82 -14.06 2.13
CA GLN A 200 -4.48 -12.65 2.27
C GLN A 200 -3.14 -12.39 1.61
N LEU A 201 -3.11 -11.35 0.78
CA LEU A 201 -1.89 -10.85 0.17
C LEU A 201 -1.48 -9.58 0.90
N ILE A 202 -0.31 -9.60 1.53
CA ILE A 202 0.16 -8.59 2.48
C ILE A 202 1.42 -7.92 1.93
N GLY A 203 1.51 -6.60 2.07
CA GLY A 203 2.71 -5.83 1.75
C GLY A 203 2.90 -4.68 2.73
N GLU A 204 4.14 -4.49 3.20
CA GLU A 204 4.50 -3.47 4.21
C GLU A 204 3.48 -3.43 5.38
N ASP A 205 3.17 -4.60 5.95
CA ASP A 205 2.33 -4.79 7.14
C ASP A 205 0.82 -4.50 7.00
N ARG A 206 0.32 -4.33 5.77
CA ARG A 206 -1.12 -4.21 5.50
C ARG A 206 -1.62 -5.27 4.53
N VAL A 207 -2.84 -5.74 4.77
CA VAL A 207 -3.57 -6.58 3.82
C VAL A 207 -3.90 -5.74 2.59
N LEU A 208 -3.29 -6.08 1.46
CA LEU A 208 -3.52 -5.43 0.17
C LEU A 208 -4.75 -5.98 -0.51
N ASP A 209 -4.97 -7.28 -0.45
CA ASP A 209 -6.16 -7.94 -0.98
C ASP A 209 -6.27 -9.36 -0.43
N GLY A 210 -7.28 -10.09 -0.88
CA GLY A 210 -7.45 -11.49 -0.51
C GLY A 210 -8.75 -12.06 -1.00
N GLY A 211 -9.02 -13.28 -0.59
CA GLY A 211 -10.24 -13.98 -0.96
C GLY A 211 -10.47 -15.21 -0.11
N ILE A 212 -11.55 -15.92 -0.40
CA ILE A 212 -11.80 -17.23 0.16
C ILE A 212 -11.50 -18.27 -0.92
N LEU A 213 -10.52 -19.13 -0.64
CA LEU A 213 -10.24 -20.33 -1.42
C LEU A 213 -11.13 -21.45 -0.90
N LYS A 214 -11.73 -22.21 -1.81
CA LYS A 214 -12.50 -23.42 -1.45
C LYS A 214 -11.73 -24.64 -1.90
N THR A 215 -11.51 -25.58 -1.00
CA THR A 215 -10.92 -26.87 -1.37
C THR A 215 -11.90 -27.67 -2.20
N GLN A 216 -11.40 -28.33 -3.24
CA GLN A 216 -12.19 -29.21 -4.11
C GLN A 216 -11.75 -30.66 -3.95
N ALA A 217 -10.46 -30.87 -3.75
CA ALA A 217 -9.84 -32.16 -3.55
C ALA A 217 -8.56 -31.99 -2.71
N GLU A 218 -7.76 -33.04 -2.61
CA GLU A 218 -6.45 -32.98 -1.96
C GLU A 218 -5.50 -32.05 -2.71
N SER A 219 -5.50 -32.12 -4.05
CA SER A 219 -4.80 -31.18 -4.94
C SER A 219 -5.77 -30.12 -5.44
N ASN A 220 -5.34 -28.86 -5.47
CA ASN A 220 -6.18 -27.71 -5.74
C ASN A 220 -5.46 -26.69 -6.63
N ILE A 221 -6.27 -26.02 -7.45
CA ILE A 221 -5.86 -24.84 -8.22
C ILE A 221 -6.83 -23.73 -7.86
N TRP A 222 -6.30 -22.61 -7.39
CA TRP A 222 -7.08 -21.42 -7.11
C TRP A 222 -6.64 -20.27 -7.98
N VAL A 223 -7.58 -19.66 -8.69
CA VAL A 223 -7.37 -18.45 -9.47
C VAL A 223 -8.18 -17.34 -8.83
N LEU A 224 -7.48 -16.38 -8.21
CA LEU A 224 -8.08 -15.22 -7.58
C LEU A 224 -7.90 -14.01 -8.48
N SER A 225 -9.01 -13.43 -8.93
CA SER A 225 -9.00 -12.08 -9.50
C SER A 225 -8.80 -11.08 -8.37
N LEU A 226 -7.71 -10.33 -8.42
CA LEU A 226 -7.42 -9.32 -7.42
C LEU A 226 -8.03 -7.99 -7.86
N ASN A 227 -8.21 -7.09 -6.91
CA ASN A 227 -8.55 -5.72 -7.24
C ASN A 227 -7.43 -5.12 -8.08
N PRO A 228 -7.76 -4.29 -9.08
CA PRO A 228 -6.78 -3.48 -9.80
C PRO A 228 -6.24 -2.44 -8.82
N ARG A 229 -5.29 -2.91 -8.02
CA ARG A 229 -4.44 -2.12 -7.18
C ARG A 229 -3.10 -2.09 -7.87
N GLN A 230 -2.43 -0.97 -7.70
CA GLN A 230 -1.03 -0.90 -8.01
C GLN A 230 -0.32 -1.70 -6.91
N TRP A 231 0.28 -2.84 -7.25
CA TRP A 231 0.91 -3.75 -6.28
C TRP A 231 2.32 -3.26 -6.01
N PHE A 232 2.51 -2.73 -4.81
CA PHE A 232 3.59 -1.78 -4.54
C PHE A 232 4.88 -2.39 -4.00
N ALA A 233 4.87 -3.68 -3.67
CA ALA A 233 6.01 -4.31 -3.00
C ALA A 233 6.91 -5.04 -3.99
N GLY A 234 8.20 -5.19 -3.69
CA GLY A 234 9.05 -6.14 -4.42
C GLY A 234 8.67 -7.57 -4.12
N ARG A 235 8.39 -7.85 -2.84
CA ARG A 235 7.92 -9.13 -2.29
C ARG A 235 6.65 -8.90 -1.49
N LEU A 236 5.65 -9.71 -1.75
CA LEU A 236 4.41 -9.78 -0.97
C LEU A 236 4.42 -11.06 -0.15
N SER A 237 3.80 -11.02 1.03
CA SER A 237 3.52 -12.22 1.82
C SER A 237 2.14 -12.76 1.45
N LEU A 238 2.05 -14.04 1.14
CA LEU A 238 0.79 -14.74 0.93
C LEU A 238 0.49 -15.57 2.17
N GLN A 239 -0.52 -15.17 2.93
CA GLN A 239 -0.99 -15.92 4.09
C GLN A 239 -2.26 -16.67 3.73
N MET A 240 -2.34 -17.94 4.12
CA MET A 240 -3.52 -18.76 3.98
C MET A 240 -3.86 -19.40 5.33
N ALA A 241 -5.06 -19.12 5.83
CA ALA A 241 -5.54 -19.67 7.09
C ALA A 241 -6.90 -20.32 6.91
N TRP A 242 -7.17 -21.42 7.60
CA TRP A 242 -8.50 -22.01 7.58
C TRP A 242 -9.50 -21.16 8.38
N SER A 243 -10.71 -21.01 7.84
CA SER A 243 -11.79 -20.25 8.49
C SER A 243 -12.79 -21.20 9.16
N TRP A 244 -12.64 -21.34 10.48
CA TRP A 244 -13.57 -22.12 11.33
C TRP A 244 -15.01 -21.60 11.21
N GLU A 245 -15.17 -20.27 11.25
CA GLU A 245 -16.47 -19.59 11.32
C GLU A 245 -17.34 -19.80 10.08
N ALA A 246 -16.70 -20.08 8.94
CA ALA A 246 -17.38 -20.26 7.66
C ALA A 246 -17.61 -21.74 7.29
N SER A 247 -17.23 -22.67 8.17
CA SER A 247 -17.28 -24.12 7.94
C SER A 247 -18.51 -24.76 8.61
N SER A 248 -19.06 -25.82 8.01
CA SER A 248 -20.14 -26.59 8.65
C SER A 248 -19.63 -27.33 9.90
N GLN A 249 -20.51 -27.66 10.85
CA GLN A 249 -20.12 -28.44 12.04
C GLN A 249 -19.50 -29.81 11.67
N PHE A 250 -19.96 -30.42 10.57
CA PHE A 250 -19.41 -31.67 10.07
C PHE A 250 -17.97 -31.49 9.59
N ASP A 251 -17.71 -30.44 8.79
CA ASP A 251 -16.36 -30.15 8.30
C ASP A 251 -15.45 -29.78 9.47
N GLN A 252 -15.94 -28.98 10.41
CA GLN A 252 -15.23 -28.63 11.64
C GLN A 252 -14.73 -29.87 12.40
N ASN A 253 -15.57 -30.89 12.58
CA ASN A 253 -15.17 -32.13 13.26
C ASN A 253 -14.09 -32.90 12.50
N ARG A 254 -14.26 -33.09 11.19
CA ARG A 254 -13.25 -33.77 10.35
C ARG A 254 -11.91 -33.05 10.39
N VAL A 255 -11.99 -31.73 10.38
CA VAL A 255 -10.84 -30.85 10.43
C VAL A 255 -10.14 -30.96 11.80
N LEU A 256 -10.87 -30.99 12.92
CA LEU A 256 -10.32 -31.28 14.24
C LEU A 256 -9.70 -32.68 14.35
N GLU A 257 -10.26 -33.69 13.70
CA GLU A 257 -9.68 -35.04 13.64
C GLU A 257 -8.32 -35.02 12.95
N ILE A 258 -8.23 -34.35 11.79
CA ILE A 258 -6.95 -34.13 11.10
C ILE A 258 -5.95 -33.44 12.03
N ARG A 259 -6.38 -32.39 12.74
CA ARG A 259 -5.56 -31.68 13.75
C ARG A 259 -5.03 -32.60 14.83
N GLY A 260 -5.90 -33.39 15.42
CA GLY A 260 -5.58 -34.26 16.55
C GLY A 260 -4.67 -35.43 16.15
N SER A 261 -4.74 -35.85 14.89
CA SER A 261 -3.96 -36.97 14.35
C SER A 261 -2.50 -36.61 14.01
N GLN A 262 -2.22 -35.33 13.74
CA GLN A 262 -0.88 -34.87 13.36
C GLN A 262 -0.21 -34.14 14.53
N SER A 263 0.82 -34.76 15.11
CA SER A 263 1.54 -34.24 16.28
C SER A 263 2.11 -32.85 16.07
N GLU A 264 2.46 -32.49 14.83
CA GLU A 264 3.02 -31.19 14.46
C GLU A 264 1.97 -30.07 14.31
N LEU A 265 0.68 -30.41 14.17
CA LEU A 265 -0.42 -29.46 13.93
C LEU A 265 -1.30 -29.20 15.16
N ARG A 266 -0.96 -29.83 16.29
CA ARG A 266 -1.83 -29.91 17.48
C ARG A 266 -1.86 -28.62 18.31
N GLU A 267 -0.79 -27.83 18.30
CA GLU A 267 -0.60 -26.67 19.18
C GLU A 267 -0.55 -25.31 18.46
N SER A 268 -0.50 -25.27 17.12
CA SER A 268 -0.43 -24.03 16.34
C SER A 268 -1.77 -23.66 15.69
N ASP A 269 -2.03 -22.37 15.54
CA ASP A 269 -3.03 -21.87 14.60
C ASP A 269 -2.59 -22.21 13.18
N TRP A 270 -3.53 -22.65 12.35
CA TRP A 270 -3.23 -23.14 11.02
C TRP A 270 -3.10 -22.01 10.02
N GLU A 271 -1.88 -21.51 9.95
CA GLU A 271 -1.49 -20.49 9.00
C GLU A 271 -0.36 -21.03 8.13
N TRP A 272 -0.55 -20.95 6.82
CA TRP A 272 0.51 -21.10 5.85
C TRP A 272 0.97 -19.72 5.41
N SER A 273 2.28 -19.53 5.29
CA SER A 273 2.88 -18.30 4.81
C SER A 273 3.83 -18.60 3.67
N GLY A 274 3.67 -17.88 2.57
CA GLY A 274 4.53 -17.93 1.40
C GLY A 274 4.83 -16.55 0.85
N SER A 275 5.45 -16.50 -0.31
CA SER A 275 5.90 -15.26 -0.94
C SER A 275 5.40 -15.14 -2.37
N VAL A 276 5.04 -13.93 -2.75
CA VAL A 276 4.65 -13.59 -4.12
C VAL A 276 5.52 -12.44 -4.57
N MET A 277 6.39 -12.70 -5.54
CA MET A 277 7.28 -11.69 -6.09
C MET A 277 6.55 -10.86 -7.13
N VAL A 278 6.80 -9.55 -7.08
CA VAL A 278 6.34 -8.59 -8.08
C VAL A 278 7.52 -8.17 -8.94
N ASP A 279 8.65 -7.82 -8.31
CA ASP A 279 10.01 -7.54 -8.80
C ASP A 279 10.96 -8.74 -8.94
N THR A 280 12.03 -8.66 -9.75
CA THR A 280 13.30 -9.27 -9.34
C THR A 280 13.94 -8.43 -8.23
N ALA A 281 14.78 -9.03 -7.39
CA ALA A 281 15.54 -8.32 -6.36
C ALA A 281 16.41 -7.20 -6.94
N LYS A 282 17.00 -7.42 -8.12
CA LYS A 282 17.81 -6.43 -8.85
C LYS A 282 16.98 -5.23 -9.30
N VAL A 283 15.82 -5.46 -9.90
CA VAL A 283 14.90 -4.39 -10.34
C VAL A 283 14.39 -3.62 -9.13
N LEU A 284 14.01 -4.32 -8.06
CA LEU A 284 13.60 -3.70 -6.81
C LEU A 284 14.69 -2.76 -6.27
N ALA A 285 15.92 -3.25 -6.14
CA ALA A 285 17.04 -2.47 -5.62
C ALA A 285 17.38 -1.26 -6.51
N GLN A 286 17.25 -1.39 -7.83
CA GLN A 286 17.40 -0.27 -8.75
C GLN A 286 16.31 0.79 -8.52
N GLN A 287 15.05 0.39 -8.55
CA GLN A 287 13.92 1.32 -8.41
C GLN A 287 13.91 1.98 -7.03
N THR A 288 14.23 1.25 -5.97
CA THR A 288 14.40 1.82 -4.62
C THR A 288 15.47 2.92 -4.61
N ARG A 289 16.61 2.73 -5.30
CA ARG A 289 17.63 3.79 -5.40
C ARG A 289 17.12 5.00 -6.17
N GLU A 290 16.50 4.79 -7.32
CA GLU A 290 15.91 5.86 -8.15
C GLU A 290 14.88 6.69 -7.36
N ILE A 291 14.01 6.02 -6.61
CA ILE A 291 13.02 6.64 -5.75
C ILE A 291 13.67 7.46 -4.63
N LYS A 292 14.64 6.87 -3.91
CA LYS A 292 15.35 7.55 -2.81
C LYS A 292 16.08 8.79 -3.31
N ASP A 293 16.78 8.69 -4.43
CA ASP A 293 17.50 9.82 -5.01
C ASP A 293 16.55 10.90 -5.55
N TRP A 294 15.39 10.52 -6.08
CA TRP A 294 14.37 11.47 -6.49
C TRP A 294 13.78 12.23 -5.30
N TYR A 295 13.34 11.53 -4.26
CA TYR A 295 12.78 12.19 -3.07
C TYR A 295 13.83 13.06 -2.37
N ARG A 296 15.11 12.63 -2.29
CA ARG A 296 16.17 13.46 -1.73
C ARG A 296 16.26 14.80 -2.46
N ARG A 297 16.28 14.79 -3.79
CA ARG A 297 16.32 16.03 -4.58
C ARG A 297 15.06 16.88 -4.40
N ALA A 298 13.89 16.26 -4.28
CA ALA A 298 12.64 16.98 -4.00
C ALA A 298 12.68 17.67 -2.62
N LEU A 299 13.22 17.00 -1.60
CA LEU A 299 13.41 17.57 -0.27
C LEU A 299 14.42 18.72 -0.29
N GLU A 300 15.58 18.52 -0.92
CA GLU A 300 16.61 19.55 -1.12
C GLU A 300 16.04 20.80 -1.79
N GLU A 301 15.20 20.62 -2.81
CA GLU A 301 14.50 21.72 -3.49
C GLU A 301 13.56 22.48 -2.52
N VAL A 302 12.73 21.77 -1.75
CA VAL A 302 11.83 22.39 -0.77
C VAL A 302 12.61 23.14 0.30
N GLU A 303 13.69 22.57 0.81
CA GLU A 303 14.53 23.21 1.82
C GLU A 303 15.25 24.47 1.30
N ALA A 304 15.83 24.39 0.09
CA ALA A 304 16.49 25.53 -0.54
C ALA A 304 15.50 26.65 -0.87
N SER A 305 14.33 26.29 -1.40
CA SER A 305 13.23 27.23 -1.65
C SER A 305 12.74 27.90 -0.36
N ARG A 306 12.54 27.15 0.73
CA ARG A 306 12.22 27.69 2.07
C ARG A 306 13.29 28.68 2.54
N ASP A 307 14.56 28.32 2.41
CA ASP A 307 15.69 29.12 2.88
C ASP A 307 15.85 30.42 2.09
N LEU A 308 15.58 30.40 0.77
CA LEU A 308 15.49 31.61 -0.03
C LEU A 308 14.36 32.54 0.45
N LEU A 309 13.17 31.98 0.67
CA LEU A 309 12.02 32.73 1.15
C LEU A 309 12.29 33.35 2.52
N LEU A 310 13.02 32.65 3.41
CA LEU A 310 13.51 33.16 4.69
C LEU A 310 14.41 34.37 4.56
N VAL A 311 15.42 34.29 3.68
CA VAL A 311 16.37 35.38 3.48
C VAL A 311 15.70 36.59 2.85
N ALA A 312 14.86 36.37 1.84
CA ALA A 312 14.07 37.43 1.22
C ALA A 312 13.16 38.11 2.24
N GLY A 313 12.48 37.32 3.08
CA GLY A 313 11.69 37.80 4.19
C GLY A 313 12.50 38.68 5.15
N ALA A 314 13.64 38.19 5.64
CA ALA A 314 14.50 38.98 6.52
C ALA A 314 14.94 40.31 5.87
N LYS A 315 15.28 40.32 4.58
CA LYS A 315 15.63 41.53 3.82
C LYS A 315 14.48 42.54 3.78
N ALA A 316 13.25 42.10 3.56
CA ALA A 316 12.07 42.97 3.60
C ALA A 316 11.87 43.63 4.97
N ARG A 317 12.15 42.92 6.07
CA ARG A 317 12.14 43.48 7.44
C ARG A 317 13.37 44.33 7.78
N GLY A 318 14.36 44.42 6.88
CA GLY A 318 15.64 45.08 7.15
C GLY A 318 16.52 44.33 8.15
N LYS A 319 16.22 43.05 8.42
CA LYS A 319 16.99 42.18 9.31
C LYS A 319 17.98 41.33 8.51
N ARG A 320 18.94 40.74 9.20
CA ARG A 320 19.69 39.57 8.69
C ARG A 320 18.93 38.31 9.08
N ALA A 321 18.75 37.39 8.14
CA ALA A 321 18.20 36.08 8.44
C ALA A 321 19.16 35.33 9.39
N LYS A 322 18.62 34.60 10.38
CA LYS A 322 19.46 33.76 11.24
C LYS A 322 20.17 32.66 10.45
N LEU A 323 19.56 32.22 9.34
CA LEU A 323 20.15 31.30 8.36
C LEU A 323 21.56 31.68 7.91
N VAL A 324 21.90 32.98 7.89
CA VAL A 324 23.23 33.47 7.49
C VAL A 324 24.34 32.98 8.45
N LYS A 325 23.99 32.43 9.62
CA LYS A 325 24.94 31.81 10.56
C LYS A 325 25.15 30.32 10.33
N ASP A 326 24.39 29.71 9.43
CA ASP A 326 24.48 28.30 9.07
C ASP A 326 25.11 28.21 7.68
N ASP A 327 26.44 28.04 7.64
CA ASP A 327 27.22 28.07 6.41
C ASP A 327 26.82 26.95 5.44
N GLU A 328 26.40 25.79 5.96
CA GLU A 328 25.99 24.65 5.14
C GLU A 328 24.66 24.93 4.43
N ARG A 329 23.63 25.34 5.19
CA ARG A 329 22.32 25.67 4.60
C ARG A 329 22.41 26.89 3.70
N MET A 330 23.21 27.89 4.09
CA MET A 330 23.46 29.07 3.25
C MET A 330 24.14 28.67 1.94
N GLY A 331 25.14 27.77 1.98
CA GLY A 331 25.81 27.24 0.80
C GLY A 331 24.85 26.52 -0.15
N LYS A 332 24.03 25.60 0.37
CA LYS A 332 23.00 24.88 -0.40
C LYS A 332 21.98 25.83 -1.02
N MET A 333 21.47 26.80 -0.25
CA MET A 333 20.52 27.80 -0.73
C MET A 333 21.11 28.65 -1.87
N LEU A 334 22.40 28.98 -1.84
CA LEU A 334 23.05 29.77 -2.90
C LEU A 334 23.21 29.02 -4.23
N LEU A 335 23.16 27.69 -4.21
CA LEU A 335 23.16 26.87 -5.42
C LEU A 335 21.79 26.86 -6.11
N HIS A 336 20.73 27.31 -5.44
CA HIS A 336 19.39 27.33 -6.00
C HIS A 336 19.31 28.30 -7.19
N PRO A 337 18.66 27.95 -8.32
CA PRO A 337 18.62 28.77 -9.53
C PRO A 337 18.07 30.19 -9.32
N LEU A 338 17.13 30.34 -8.39
CA LEU A 338 16.52 31.63 -8.02
C LEU A 338 17.30 32.42 -6.94
N ALA A 339 18.42 31.90 -6.43
CA ALA A 339 19.23 32.60 -5.43
C ALA A 339 19.76 33.98 -5.84
N PRO A 340 20.20 34.21 -7.11
CA PRO A 340 20.64 35.52 -7.56
C PRO A 340 19.60 36.63 -7.36
N GLU A 341 18.31 36.27 -7.38
CA GLU A 341 17.22 37.23 -7.23
C GLU A 341 17.20 37.91 -5.87
N LEU A 342 17.78 37.27 -4.84
CA LEU A 342 17.96 37.91 -3.55
C LEU A 342 18.74 39.23 -3.67
N GLY A 343 19.71 39.34 -4.57
CA GLY A 343 20.47 40.57 -4.80
C GLY A 343 19.58 41.74 -5.25
N ASN A 344 18.61 41.43 -6.10
CA ASN A 344 17.72 42.39 -6.75
C ASN A 344 16.56 42.88 -5.86
N LEU A 345 16.36 42.24 -4.70
CA LEU A 345 15.26 42.55 -3.80
C LEU A 345 15.48 43.80 -2.94
N GLY A 346 16.71 44.29 -2.78
CA GLY A 346 16.98 45.41 -1.86
C GLY A 346 16.71 45.07 -0.38
N ARG A 347 16.58 46.09 0.49
CA ARG A 347 16.31 45.91 1.94
C ARG A 347 15.38 47.00 2.50
N LYS A 348 14.51 46.61 3.45
CA LYS A 348 13.61 47.51 4.19
C LYS A 348 12.88 48.49 3.25
N ASN A 349 13.14 49.79 3.36
CA ASN A 349 12.49 50.83 2.55
C ASN A 349 12.85 50.75 1.06
N SER A 350 13.98 50.12 0.72
CA SER A 350 14.40 49.86 -0.68
C SER A 350 13.97 48.50 -1.19
N PHE A 351 13.13 47.77 -0.44
CA PHE A 351 12.72 46.43 -0.82
C PHE A 351 11.81 46.43 -2.05
N ASN A 352 12.18 45.69 -3.08
CA ASN A 352 11.44 45.63 -4.35
C ASN A 352 10.29 44.62 -4.27
N PHE A 353 9.14 45.07 -3.76
CA PHE A 353 7.94 44.25 -3.62
C PHE A 353 7.40 43.71 -4.94
N LYS A 354 7.56 44.44 -6.05
CA LYS A 354 7.11 43.99 -7.37
C LYS A 354 7.95 42.79 -7.85
N ARG A 355 9.26 42.84 -7.66
CA ARG A 355 10.15 41.70 -7.97
C ARG A 355 9.86 40.50 -7.07
N TRP A 356 9.65 40.75 -5.77
CA TRP A 356 9.29 39.71 -4.80
C TRP A 356 8.00 38.99 -5.17
N ARG A 357 6.98 39.75 -5.58
CA ARG A 357 5.71 39.21 -6.09
C ARG A 357 5.94 38.29 -7.29
N ARG A 358 6.71 38.74 -8.28
CA ARG A 358 7.04 37.92 -9.45
C ARG A 358 7.74 36.62 -9.05
N LEU A 359 8.65 36.69 -8.09
CA LEU A 359 9.38 35.52 -7.60
C LEU A 359 8.42 34.47 -6.99
N ILE A 360 7.48 34.89 -6.14
CA ILE A 360 6.52 33.99 -5.47
C ILE A 360 5.37 33.53 -6.38
N ASP A 361 4.82 34.44 -7.17
CA ASP A 361 3.57 34.17 -7.90
C ASP A 361 3.84 33.47 -9.25
N GLU A 362 5.03 33.66 -9.82
CA GLU A 362 5.38 33.15 -11.15
C GLU A 362 6.59 32.19 -11.10
N GLU A 363 7.74 32.64 -10.62
CA GLU A 363 9.00 31.92 -10.82
C GLU A 363 9.16 30.68 -9.96
N PHE A 364 8.85 30.75 -8.66
CA PHE A 364 8.82 29.58 -7.79
C PHE A 364 7.81 28.53 -8.27
N PRO A 365 6.52 28.88 -8.53
CA PRO A 365 5.56 27.91 -9.09
C PRO A 365 5.97 27.32 -10.44
N ALA A 366 6.58 28.12 -11.32
CA ALA A 366 7.09 27.63 -12.60
C ALA A 366 8.22 26.62 -12.40
N HIS A 367 9.14 26.90 -11.48
CA HIS A 367 10.24 26.01 -11.11
C HIS A 367 9.74 24.72 -10.44
N TRP A 368 8.75 24.82 -9.55
CA TRP A 368 8.19 23.66 -8.85
C TRP A 368 7.35 22.73 -9.73
N ARG A 369 6.95 23.18 -10.92
CA ARG A 369 6.08 22.41 -11.83
C ARG A 369 6.65 21.03 -12.14
N VAL A 370 7.97 20.94 -12.32
CA VAL A 370 8.67 19.68 -12.63
C VAL A 370 8.52 18.60 -11.55
N TRP A 371 8.16 18.99 -10.32
CA TRP A 371 7.93 18.08 -9.18
C TRP A 371 6.46 17.73 -8.98
N LEU A 372 5.56 18.49 -9.61
CA LEU A 372 4.11 18.42 -9.41
C LEU A 372 3.39 17.73 -10.57
N GLU A 373 4.06 17.50 -11.69
CA GLU A 373 3.50 16.76 -12.82
C GLU A 373 3.14 15.33 -12.42
N LYS A 374 2.07 14.79 -13.01
CA LYS A 374 1.50 13.47 -12.66
C LYS A 374 2.52 12.34 -12.81
N GLU A 375 3.50 12.51 -13.68
CA GLU A 375 4.54 11.53 -14.02
C GLU A 375 5.91 11.89 -13.41
N ALA A 376 6.00 12.97 -12.62
CA ALA A 376 7.25 13.43 -12.06
C ALA A 376 7.83 12.45 -11.03
N ILE A 377 6.95 11.88 -10.20
CA ILE A 377 7.33 10.94 -9.13
C ILE A 377 7.59 9.57 -9.76
N PRO A 378 8.80 9.01 -9.66
CA PRO A 378 9.10 7.69 -10.21
C PRO A 378 8.42 6.63 -9.34
N TYR A 379 7.73 5.69 -10.00
CA TYR A 379 7.00 4.59 -9.34
C TYR A 379 6.18 5.10 -8.13
N PRO A 380 5.29 6.10 -8.33
CA PRO A 380 4.60 6.79 -7.22
C PRO A 380 3.83 5.80 -6.35
N ASP A 381 3.48 4.71 -6.99
CA ASP A 381 2.84 3.54 -6.51
C ASP A 381 3.63 2.85 -5.40
N ARG A 382 4.93 2.60 -5.56
CA ARG A 382 5.72 1.90 -4.52
C ARG A 382 5.66 2.57 -3.15
N TYR A 383 5.48 3.89 -3.09
CA TYR A 383 5.35 4.65 -1.85
C TYR A 383 4.19 5.66 -1.94
N PRO A 384 2.93 5.22 -1.86
CA PRO A 384 1.78 6.07 -2.20
C PRO A 384 1.55 7.19 -1.18
N GLY A 385 1.91 6.97 0.09
CA GLY A 385 1.90 7.99 1.14
C GLY A 385 2.91 9.10 0.84
N PRO A 386 4.22 8.78 0.77
CA PRO A 386 5.26 9.72 0.34
C PRO A 386 4.94 10.44 -0.99
N ALA A 387 4.42 9.73 -1.99
CA ALA A 387 4.09 10.32 -3.29
C ALA A 387 3.01 11.40 -3.17
N ARG A 388 1.95 11.13 -2.39
CA ARG A 388 0.92 12.14 -2.07
C ARG A 388 1.49 13.32 -1.30
N ASN A 389 2.40 13.08 -0.36
CA ASN A 389 2.96 14.11 0.50
C ASN A 389 3.82 15.12 -0.27
N VAL A 390 4.48 14.73 -1.36
CA VAL A 390 5.30 15.66 -2.17
C VAL A 390 4.46 16.79 -2.75
N GLN A 391 3.32 16.46 -3.36
CA GLN A 391 2.41 17.48 -3.89
C GLN A 391 1.93 18.43 -2.79
N LEU A 392 1.61 17.89 -1.61
CA LEU A 392 1.22 18.67 -0.45
C LEU A 392 2.36 19.58 0.02
N MET A 393 3.61 19.11 0.05
CA MET A 393 4.76 19.94 0.45
C MET A 393 4.92 21.19 -0.41
N PHE A 394 4.96 21.04 -1.73
CA PHE A 394 5.10 22.16 -2.66
C PHE A 394 3.86 23.07 -2.63
N HIS A 395 2.66 22.51 -2.49
CA HIS A 395 1.45 23.31 -2.30
C HIS A 395 1.50 24.13 -1.01
N MET A 396 1.95 23.54 0.10
CA MET A 396 2.09 24.24 1.38
C MET A 396 3.16 25.32 1.31
N LEU A 397 4.29 25.07 0.64
CA LEU A 397 5.34 26.06 0.42
C LEU A 397 4.83 27.25 -0.41
N ASN A 398 4.06 26.97 -1.47
CA ASN A 398 3.40 27.99 -2.28
C ASN A 398 2.38 28.79 -1.47
N LYS A 399 1.47 28.11 -0.75
CA LYS A 399 0.50 28.76 0.14
C LYS A 399 1.19 29.65 1.18
N TYR A 400 2.30 29.20 1.74
CA TYR A 400 3.00 29.91 2.80
C TYR A 400 3.86 31.07 2.32
N SER A 401 4.45 30.96 1.13
CA SER A 401 5.04 32.12 0.45
C SER A 401 4.00 33.24 0.21
N ARG A 402 2.72 32.87 0.18
CA ARG A 402 1.56 33.76 -0.05
C ARG A 402 0.78 34.13 1.21
N LEU A 403 1.10 33.60 2.40
CA LEU A 403 0.11 33.43 3.49
C LEU A 403 -0.56 34.75 3.97
N GLU A 404 -1.73 34.98 3.37
CA GLU A 404 -3.05 35.38 3.92
C GLU A 404 -3.23 36.73 4.63
N SER A 405 -2.34 37.68 4.42
CA SER A 405 -2.64 39.11 4.67
C SER A 405 -3.21 39.81 3.43
N THR A 406 -3.11 39.24 2.23
CA THR A 406 -3.34 39.97 0.98
C THR A 406 -4.81 40.03 0.55
N LEU A 407 -5.57 38.95 0.77
CA LEU A 407 -7.00 38.91 0.44
C LEU A 407 -7.84 39.68 1.48
N ILE A 408 -7.56 39.49 2.77
CA ILE A 408 -8.29 40.10 3.89
C ILE A 408 -8.09 41.63 3.94
N TYR A 409 -6.89 42.15 3.67
CA TYR A 409 -6.68 43.60 3.71
C TYR A 409 -7.23 44.33 2.48
N SER A 410 -7.31 43.64 1.33
CA SER A 410 -7.95 44.19 0.13
C SER A 410 -9.46 44.37 0.32
N SER A 411 -10.12 43.46 1.03
CA SER A 411 -11.54 43.57 1.38
C SER A 411 -11.79 44.54 2.54
N LEU A 412 -10.79 44.82 3.38
CA LEU A 412 -10.88 45.73 4.53
C LEU A 412 -10.41 47.17 4.25
N GLY A 413 -9.95 47.50 3.03
CA GLY A 413 -9.56 48.86 2.65
C GLY A 413 -8.39 49.46 3.46
N ARG A 414 -7.52 48.62 4.03
CA ARG A 414 -6.36 49.05 4.82
C ARG A 414 -5.07 48.93 4.02
N ASP A 415 -4.16 49.89 4.20
CA ASP A 415 -2.81 49.83 3.63
C ASP A 415 -2.05 48.62 4.18
N ARG A 416 -1.38 47.90 3.27
CA ARG A 416 -0.69 46.64 3.57
C ARG A 416 0.52 46.89 4.48
N HIS A 417 0.68 46.13 5.57
CA HIS A 417 1.79 46.34 6.49
C HIS A 417 3.06 45.62 5.99
N ILE A 418 4.24 46.17 6.22
CA ILE A 418 5.52 45.57 5.77
C ILE A 418 5.80 44.17 6.38
N ASN A 419 5.08 43.84 7.45
CA ASN A 419 5.18 42.58 8.21
C ASN A 419 4.28 41.46 7.66
N ASP A 420 3.42 41.80 6.71
CA ASP A 420 2.41 40.92 6.11
C ASP A 420 2.97 40.03 5.00
N PHE A 421 4.15 40.38 4.48
CA PHE A 421 4.83 39.72 3.37
C PHE A 421 5.96 38.79 3.80
N VAL A 422 6.19 38.66 5.11
CA VAL A 422 7.43 38.12 5.64
C VAL A 422 7.15 37.07 6.69
N ALA A 423 7.26 35.83 6.25
CA ALA A 423 7.42 34.70 7.14
C ALA A 423 8.76 34.76 7.91
N ASP A 424 8.69 34.59 9.24
CA ASP A 424 9.73 33.86 9.95
C ASP A 424 9.45 32.37 9.72
N PHE A 425 10.15 31.73 8.78
CA PHE A 425 10.24 30.26 8.76
C PHE A 425 11.36 29.77 9.71
N ASP A 426 11.59 30.47 10.82
CA ASP A 426 12.40 29.89 11.87
C ASP A 426 11.58 28.74 12.45
N TRP A 427 12.17 27.55 12.58
CA TRP A 427 11.48 26.32 13.03
C TRP A 427 11.03 26.36 14.51
N ASP A 428 11.06 27.54 15.13
CA ASP A 428 10.67 27.81 16.52
C ASP A 428 9.28 28.49 16.56
N PRO A 429 8.42 28.14 17.54
CA PRO A 429 6.98 28.30 17.45
C PRO A 429 6.55 29.75 17.72
N VAL A 430 5.28 30.10 17.44
CA VAL A 430 4.40 30.93 18.32
C VAL A 430 3.02 31.30 17.71
N THR A 431 2.67 31.02 16.44
CA THR A 431 1.29 31.33 15.93
C THR A 431 0.71 30.24 15.02
N GLU A 432 -0.50 30.37 14.45
CA GLU A 432 -1.14 29.45 13.47
C GLU A 432 -0.18 28.93 12.37
N ARG A 433 0.86 29.72 12.09
CA ARG A 433 2.03 29.41 11.26
C ARG A 433 2.81 28.14 11.70
N THR A 434 2.77 27.79 12.99
CA THR A 434 3.40 26.61 13.63
C THR A 434 2.73 25.30 13.21
N GLN A 435 1.40 25.30 13.00
CA GLN A 435 0.68 24.09 12.57
C GLN A 435 0.99 23.71 11.12
N THR A 436 1.13 24.71 10.25
CA THR A 436 1.45 24.51 8.83
C THR A 436 2.91 24.12 8.62
N LEU A 437 3.85 24.80 9.30
CA LEU A 437 5.26 24.39 9.29
C LEU A 437 5.45 23.01 9.95
N GLY A 438 4.69 22.72 11.01
CA GLY A 438 4.61 21.39 11.59
C GLY A 438 4.10 20.34 10.60
N LYS A 439 3.09 20.64 9.78
CA LYS A 439 2.62 19.75 8.70
C LYS A 439 3.67 19.53 7.63
N LEU A 440 4.34 20.60 7.17
CA LEU A 440 5.42 20.49 6.19
C LEU A 440 6.56 19.61 6.73
N ARG A 441 6.92 19.81 8.01
CA ARG A 441 7.92 18.98 8.71
C ARG A 441 7.47 17.52 8.82
N ASN A 442 6.21 17.27 9.20
CA ASN A 442 5.68 15.91 9.25
C ASN A 442 5.70 15.22 7.88
N PHE A 443 5.46 15.96 6.78
CA PHE A 443 5.58 15.42 5.43
C PHE A 443 7.02 15.09 5.07
N ILE A 444 7.96 15.97 5.39
CA ILE A 444 9.41 15.74 5.23
C ILE A 444 9.83 14.52 6.05
N ASP A 445 9.55 14.50 7.35
CA ASP A 445 9.90 13.42 8.26
C ASP A 445 9.29 12.08 7.82
N SER A 446 8.05 12.08 7.33
CA SER A 446 7.37 10.87 6.79
C SER A 446 8.04 10.34 5.51
N ILE A 447 8.57 11.23 4.67
CA ILE A 447 9.30 10.85 3.46
C ILE A 447 10.71 10.34 3.84
N ASP A 448 11.39 11.05 4.75
CA ASP A 448 12.72 10.69 5.26
C ASP A 448 12.71 9.34 5.96
N GLU A 449 11.72 9.05 6.81
CA GLU A 449 11.56 7.76 7.49
C GLU A 449 11.46 6.60 6.48
N LYS A 450 10.82 6.81 5.33
CA LYS A 450 10.70 5.79 4.28
C LYS A 450 11.97 5.66 3.43
N ILE A 451 12.75 6.71 3.26
CA ILE A 451 14.01 6.71 2.49
C ILE A 451 15.17 6.17 3.32
N GLN A 452 15.16 6.49 4.60
CA GLN A 452 16.14 6.08 5.59
C GLN A 452 15.38 5.49 6.78
N PRO A 453 14.93 4.22 6.70
CA PRO A 453 14.39 3.57 7.87
C PRO A 453 15.46 3.64 8.96
N ARG A 454 15.14 4.29 10.08
CA ARG A 454 16.01 4.24 11.26
C ARG A 454 16.15 2.76 11.59
N ASN A 455 17.36 2.23 11.48
CA ASN A 455 17.62 0.89 11.97
C ASN A 455 17.16 0.85 13.44
N PRO A 456 16.30 -0.11 13.82
CA PRO A 456 15.92 -0.29 15.21
C PRO A 456 17.12 -0.63 16.09
#